data_AF-A0A2A5VJJ3-F1
#
_entry.id   AF-A0A2A5VJJ3-F1
#
_cell.length_a   1.000
_cell.length_b   1.000
_cell.length_c   1.000
_cell.angle_alpha   90.00
_cell.angle_beta   90.00
_cell.angle_gamma   90.00
#
_symmetry.space_group_name_H-M   'P 1'
#
loop_
_entity.id
_entity.type
_entity.pdbx_description
1 polymer ?
#
loop_
_entity_poly.entity_id
_entity_poly.type
_entity_poly.pdbx_seq_one_letter_code
_entity_poly.pdbx_strand_id
1 'polypeptide(L)'
;MNWISSELIDRDGDGCRDADEDFDDDNDGRLDVDDDLPYNKLEWLDTDGDGIGNNEDTDDDGDGILDVEEIELQLDPLLSDSDGDNYNDSVDEFPLDSDEWKDTDGDGVGDNSDDFPTIKLYQSYGEVVIHLMIVIVIFAVIAFSVKMGFGGRKEIFEADDNTHEVLEIGGVSVPVSDDDTDFIDQSFDSAEREIKDDLEESSIADIHPAEKSVTESEDDTPTSSLDEERVDIDLGALIESSPPPVPKIEVPADAQINEHGQKVWRDKDGNVWVQNPDGSILKHNVLTGGWDSYSQ
;
A
#
# COMPACT_ATOMS: atom_id res chain seq x y z
N MET A 1 -12.06 -46.09 40.33
CA MET A 1 -11.92 -45.21 39.17
C MET A 1 -11.86 -46.13 37.96
N ASN A 2 -12.90 -46.19 37.12
CA ASN A 2 -12.96 -47.05 35.93
C ASN A 2 -13.33 -46.19 34.71
N TRP A 3 -12.55 -45.15 34.44
CA TRP A 3 -12.59 -44.51 33.14
C TRP A 3 -11.61 -45.26 32.21
N ILE A 4 -11.82 -45.15 30.90
CA ILE A 4 -11.00 -45.84 29.88
C ILE A 4 -10.28 -44.74 29.12
N SER A 5 -8.96 -44.75 29.10
CA SER A 5 -8.15 -43.84 28.28
C SER A 5 -8.41 -44.06 26.78
N SER A 6 -8.58 -42.97 26.07
CA SER A 6 -8.74 -42.91 24.60
C SER A 6 -8.42 -41.51 24.12
N GLU A 7 -8.05 -41.36 22.85
CA GLU A 7 -7.67 -40.10 22.17
C GLU A 7 -8.72 -38.97 22.21
N LEU A 8 -9.89 -39.19 22.81
CA LEU A 8 -10.97 -38.20 22.99
C LEU A 8 -11.11 -37.69 24.43
N ILE A 9 -10.45 -38.31 25.41
CA ILE A 9 -10.59 -38.02 26.86
C ILE A 9 -9.27 -38.22 27.64
N ASP A 10 -8.17 -38.30 26.89
CA ASP A 10 -6.76 -38.48 27.29
C ASP A 10 -5.97 -38.10 26.03
N ARG A 11 -6.02 -36.80 25.71
CA ARG A 11 -5.65 -36.26 24.40
C ARG A 11 -4.14 -36.36 24.14
N ASP A 12 -3.32 -36.16 25.16
CA ASP A 12 -1.87 -36.30 25.08
C ASP A 12 -1.36 -37.73 25.41
N GLY A 13 -2.20 -38.56 26.03
CA GLY A 13 -1.88 -39.94 26.39
C GLY A 13 -1.01 -40.07 27.63
N ASP A 14 -0.94 -39.08 28.52
CA ASP A 14 -0.16 -39.13 29.76
C ASP A 14 -0.83 -39.98 30.86
N GLY A 15 -2.12 -40.32 30.66
CA GLY A 15 -2.91 -41.14 31.57
C GLY A 15 -3.63 -40.35 32.66
N CYS A 16 -3.68 -39.03 32.55
CA CYS A 16 -4.62 -38.14 33.20
C CYS A 16 -5.86 -37.97 32.30
N ARG A 17 -6.97 -37.57 32.90
CA ARG A 17 -8.22 -37.36 32.19
C ARG A 17 -8.43 -35.87 31.93
N ASP A 18 -8.53 -35.51 30.66
CA ASP A 18 -8.79 -34.14 30.16
C ASP A 18 -9.87 -33.40 30.97
N ALA A 19 -10.97 -34.08 31.28
CA ALA A 19 -12.14 -33.44 31.88
C ALA A 19 -11.96 -32.90 33.33
N ASP A 20 -10.99 -33.37 34.11
CA ASP A 20 -10.80 -32.95 35.52
C ASP A 20 -9.46 -33.31 36.20
N GLU A 21 -8.59 -34.09 35.54
CA GLU A 21 -7.30 -34.51 36.10
C GLU A 21 -6.12 -33.89 35.33
N ASP A 22 -6.34 -33.45 34.09
CA ASP A 22 -5.39 -32.74 33.25
C ASP A 22 -5.80 -31.27 33.06
N PHE A 23 -4.83 -30.40 32.79
CA PHE A 23 -5.04 -28.97 32.52
C PHE A 23 -4.23 -28.49 31.30
N ASP A 24 -3.60 -29.40 30.57
CA ASP A 24 -2.78 -29.19 29.38
C ASP A 24 -3.02 -30.40 28.46
N ASP A 25 -4.20 -30.41 27.83
CA ASP A 25 -4.78 -31.58 27.16
C ASP A 25 -3.91 -32.09 25.99
N ASP A 26 -3.04 -31.28 25.39
CA ASP A 26 -2.13 -31.71 24.32
C ASP A 26 -0.63 -31.64 24.67
N ASN A 27 -0.33 -31.17 25.89
CA ASN A 27 0.99 -31.16 26.53
C ASN A 27 2.03 -30.38 25.73
N ASP A 28 1.63 -29.27 25.13
CA ASP A 28 2.51 -28.31 24.45
C ASP A 28 3.19 -27.32 25.43
N GLY A 29 2.72 -27.30 26.68
CA GLY A 29 3.22 -26.44 27.76
C GLY A 29 2.41 -25.18 28.00
N ARG A 30 1.27 -25.00 27.30
CA ARG A 30 0.21 -24.05 27.61
C ARG A 30 -0.92 -24.77 28.34
N LEU A 31 -1.56 -24.07 29.28
CA LEU A 31 -2.69 -24.66 30.00
C LEU A 31 -3.96 -24.41 29.16
N ASP A 32 -4.93 -25.31 29.19
CA ASP A 32 -6.19 -25.20 28.42
C ASP A 32 -6.95 -23.88 28.64
N VAL A 33 -6.69 -23.19 29.75
CA VAL A 33 -7.31 -21.90 30.11
C VAL A 33 -6.66 -20.70 29.44
N ASP A 34 -5.42 -20.87 28.98
CA ASP A 34 -4.56 -19.86 28.36
C ASP A 34 -4.13 -20.31 26.93
N ASP A 35 -4.82 -21.30 26.38
CA ASP A 35 -4.58 -21.92 25.07
C ASP A 35 -5.86 -21.79 24.24
N ASP A 36 -5.78 -21.11 23.11
CA ASP A 36 -6.93 -20.92 22.23
C ASP A 36 -7.26 -22.18 21.43
N LEU A 37 -6.29 -23.09 21.28
CA LEU A 37 -6.38 -24.37 20.58
C LEU A 37 -5.92 -25.57 21.46
N PRO A 38 -6.60 -25.87 22.60
CA PRO A 38 -6.15 -26.83 23.64
C PRO A 38 -5.95 -28.30 23.21
N TYR A 39 -6.21 -28.59 21.93
CA TYR A 39 -6.16 -29.94 21.37
C TYR A 39 -5.16 -30.06 20.23
N ASN A 40 -4.48 -28.98 19.88
CA ASN A 40 -3.51 -28.92 18.81
C ASN A 40 -2.15 -28.50 19.36
N LYS A 41 -1.33 -29.49 19.68
CA LYS A 41 0.04 -29.32 20.21
C LYS A 41 0.96 -28.34 19.44
N LEU A 42 0.62 -27.98 18.20
CA LEU A 42 1.41 -27.09 17.37
C LEU A 42 0.92 -25.64 17.41
N GLU A 43 -0.27 -25.39 17.95
CA GLU A 43 -0.93 -24.09 17.94
C GLU A 43 -1.48 -23.80 19.33
N TRP A 44 -1.24 -22.59 19.82
CA TRP A 44 -1.75 -22.17 21.13
C TRP A 44 -2.39 -20.78 21.11
N LEU A 45 -2.23 -20.06 19.99
CA LEU A 45 -2.71 -18.70 19.78
C LEU A 45 -3.58 -18.71 18.52
N ASP A 46 -4.74 -18.05 18.62
CA ASP A 46 -5.72 -17.82 17.55
C ASP A 46 -6.16 -16.36 17.66
N THR A 47 -5.40 -15.46 17.04
CA THR A 47 -5.54 -14.01 17.26
C THR A 47 -6.90 -13.48 16.79
N ASP A 48 -7.45 -13.98 15.68
CA ASP A 48 -8.74 -13.55 15.12
C ASP A 48 -9.93 -14.42 15.57
N GLY A 49 -9.67 -15.61 16.13
CA GLY A 49 -10.67 -16.51 16.67
C GLY A 49 -11.42 -17.32 15.61
N ASP A 50 -10.85 -17.52 14.42
CA ASP A 50 -11.49 -18.27 13.33
C ASP A 50 -11.37 -19.81 13.48
N GLY A 51 -10.49 -20.25 14.39
CA GLY A 51 -10.21 -21.65 14.71
C GLY A 51 -9.01 -22.25 13.96
N ILE A 52 -8.28 -21.45 13.19
CA ILE A 52 -6.95 -21.75 12.64
C ILE A 52 -5.93 -21.05 13.55
N GLY A 53 -4.89 -21.77 13.96
CA GLY A 53 -3.87 -21.17 14.82
C GLY A 53 -2.85 -20.37 14.02
N ASN A 54 -2.24 -19.37 14.66
CA ASN A 54 -1.33 -18.44 14.00
C ASN A 54 -0.12 -19.07 13.27
N ASN A 55 0.31 -20.31 13.59
CA ASN A 55 1.39 -20.93 12.79
C ASN A 55 0.89 -21.55 11.47
N GLU A 56 -0.41 -21.82 11.32
CA GLU A 56 -1.05 -22.30 10.09
C GLU A 56 -1.85 -21.19 9.37
N ASP A 57 -2.33 -20.20 10.10
CA ASP A 57 -3.00 -19.03 9.53
C ASP A 57 -2.00 -18.17 8.73
N THR A 58 -2.54 -17.42 7.77
CA THR A 58 -1.79 -16.49 6.92
C THR A 58 -2.31 -15.05 6.99
N ASP A 59 -3.33 -14.83 7.82
CA ASP A 59 -4.01 -13.56 8.10
C ASP A 59 -4.37 -13.58 9.60
N ASP A 60 -3.33 -13.52 10.44
CA ASP A 60 -3.40 -13.82 11.88
C ASP A 60 -4.45 -12.96 12.64
N ASP A 61 -4.70 -11.74 12.19
CA ASP A 61 -5.66 -10.81 12.82
C ASP A 61 -7.01 -10.67 12.09
N GLY A 62 -7.15 -11.35 10.95
CA GLY A 62 -8.37 -11.41 10.16
C GLY A 62 -8.80 -10.07 9.56
N ASP A 63 -7.88 -9.13 9.35
CA ASP A 63 -8.18 -7.83 8.76
C ASP A 63 -8.29 -7.85 7.22
N GLY A 64 -7.81 -8.93 6.61
CA GLY A 64 -7.85 -9.20 5.17
C GLY A 64 -6.55 -8.90 4.41
N ILE A 65 -5.50 -8.44 5.10
CA ILE A 65 -4.12 -8.38 4.60
C ILE A 65 -3.38 -9.61 5.11
N LEU A 66 -2.60 -10.27 4.24
CA LEU A 66 -1.84 -11.45 4.67
C LEU A 66 -0.62 -11.03 5.51
N ASP A 67 -0.19 -11.84 6.48
CA ASP A 67 0.98 -11.53 7.34
C ASP A 67 2.23 -11.18 6.52
N VAL A 68 2.41 -11.87 5.39
CA VAL A 68 3.54 -11.65 4.48
C VAL A 68 3.48 -10.27 3.82
N GLU A 69 2.28 -9.80 3.48
CA GLU A 69 2.05 -8.47 2.90
C GLU A 69 2.20 -7.38 3.98
N GLU A 70 1.70 -7.61 5.18
CA GLU A 70 1.88 -6.72 6.33
C GLU A 70 3.35 -6.50 6.69
N ILE A 71 4.15 -7.57 6.72
CA ILE A 71 5.60 -7.48 6.93
C ILE A 71 6.27 -6.61 5.84
N GLU A 72 5.81 -6.69 4.59
CA GLU A 72 6.31 -5.86 3.49
C GLU A 72 5.90 -4.38 3.64
N LEU A 73 4.71 -4.14 4.19
CA LEU A 73 4.14 -2.82 4.47
C LEU A 73 4.60 -2.21 5.81
N GLN A 74 5.31 -2.98 6.64
CA GLN A 74 5.73 -2.63 8.01
C GLN A 74 4.59 -2.52 9.04
N LEU A 75 3.49 -3.22 8.77
CA LEU A 75 2.34 -3.39 9.66
C LEU A 75 2.61 -4.50 10.70
N ASP A 76 1.71 -4.68 11.65
CA ASP A 76 1.78 -5.71 12.69
C ASP A 76 0.75 -6.82 12.44
N PRO A 77 1.17 -8.03 12.00
CA PRO A 77 0.27 -9.15 11.67
C PRO A 77 -0.69 -9.62 12.76
N LEU A 78 -0.51 -9.13 13.99
CA LEU A 78 -1.34 -9.49 15.12
C LEU A 78 -2.37 -8.41 15.47
N LEU A 79 -2.45 -7.33 14.69
CA LEU A 79 -3.24 -6.14 14.97
C LEU A 79 -3.90 -5.61 13.71
N SER A 80 -5.23 -5.78 13.64
CA SER A 80 -6.03 -5.31 12.50
C SER A 80 -6.01 -3.80 12.26
N ASP A 81 -5.37 -3.04 13.15
CA ASP A 81 -5.20 -1.58 13.19
C ASP A 81 -3.82 -1.32 13.82
N SER A 82 -2.81 -1.20 12.96
CA SER A 82 -1.39 -1.16 13.33
C SER A 82 -0.98 0.10 14.10
N ASP A 83 -1.65 1.23 13.86
CA ASP A 83 -1.33 2.51 14.50
C ASP A 83 -2.31 2.94 15.61
N GLY A 84 -3.46 2.27 15.70
CA GLY A 84 -4.43 2.39 16.78
C GLY A 84 -5.37 3.59 16.65
N ASP A 85 -5.62 4.08 15.43
CA ASP A 85 -6.50 5.22 15.18
C ASP A 85 -7.99 4.85 14.96
N ASN A 86 -8.30 3.55 15.02
CA ASN A 86 -9.59 2.90 14.80
C ASN A 86 -10.02 2.74 13.33
N TYR A 87 -9.08 2.83 12.39
CA TYR A 87 -9.24 2.38 11.02
C TYR A 87 -8.42 1.12 10.80
N ASN A 88 -9.02 0.10 10.18
CA ASN A 88 -8.30 -1.14 9.94
C ASN A 88 -7.29 -0.95 8.81
N ASP A 89 -6.16 -1.64 8.88
CA ASP A 89 -5.06 -1.49 7.91
C ASP A 89 -5.54 -1.75 6.47
N SER A 90 -6.43 -2.72 6.27
CA SER A 90 -7.01 -3.03 4.95
C SER A 90 -7.84 -1.91 4.30
N VAL A 91 -8.29 -0.92 5.07
CA VAL A 91 -9.07 0.23 4.57
C VAL A 91 -8.41 1.58 4.81
N ASP A 92 -7.28 1.60 5.51
CA ASP A 92 -6.52 2.80 5.84
C ASP A 92 -5.52 3.14 4.71
N GLU A 93 -5.53 4.39 4.24
CA GLU A 93 -4.55 4.85 3.24
C GLU A 93 -3.16 5.18 3.84
N PHE A 94 -3.10 5.37 5.15
CA PHE A 94 -1.90 5.59 5.96
C PHE A 94 -1.89 4.72 7.23
N PRO A 95 -1.83 3.38 7.13
CA PRO A 95 -1.96 2.46 8.29
C PRO A 95 -0.85 2.52 9.36
N LEU A 96 0.08 3.49 9.25
CA LEU A 96 1.20 3.71 10.17
C LEU A 96 1.21 5.12 10.75
N ASP A 97 0.22 5.94 10.42
CA ASP A 97 0.08 7.32 10.87
C ASP A 97 -1.27 7.54 11.53
N SER A 98 -1.32 7.38 12.85
CA SER A 98 -2.55 7.47 13.63
C SER A 98 -3.30 8.83 13.58
N ASP A 99 -2.71 9.83 12.91
CA ASP A 99 -3.33 11.13 12.66
C ASP A 99 -3.98 11.23 11.26
N GLU A 100 -3.84 10.22 10.38
CA GLU A 100 -4.32 10.21 8.99
C GLU A 100 -4.84 8.83 8.58
N TRP A 101 -6.04 8.74 8.00
CA TRP A 101 -6.59 7.45 7.51
C TRP A 101 -7.09 7.47 6.06
N LYS A 102 -7.08 8.64 5.43
CA LYS A 102 -7.77 8.88 4.14
C LYS A 102 -7.09 9.97 3.32
N ASP A 103 -6.97 9.75 2.01
CA ASP A 103 -6.43 10.69 1.03
C ASP A 103 -7.41 10.85 -0.14
N THR A 104 -8.28 11.85 -0.03
CA THR A 104 -9.39 12.03 -0.97
C THR A 104 -8.95 12.32 -2.40
N ASP A 105 -7.78 12.91 -2.63
CA ASP A 105 -7.29 13.25 -3.97
C ASP A 105 -6.05 12.47 -4.44
N GLY A 106 -5.58 11.55 -3.59
CA GLY A 106 -4.53 10.58 -3.83
C GLY A 106 -3.16 11.22 -3.97
N ASP A 107 -2.91 12.41 -3.42
CA ASP A 107 -1.64 13.12 -3.55
C ASP A 107 -0.54 12.65 -2.59
N GLY A 108 -0.89 11.75 -1.67
CA GLY A 108 -0.03 11.16 -0.67
C GLY A 108 0.04 11.95 0.64
N VAL A 109 -0.84 12.94 0.85
CA VAL A 109 -1.03 13.64 2.12
C VAL A 109 -2.45 13.41 2.60
N GLY A 110 -2.59 12.98 3.86
CA GLY A 110 -3.90 12.68 4.41
C GLY A 110 -4.78 13.92 4.58
N ASP A 111 -6.10 13.68 4.56
CA ASP A 111 -7.15 14.69 4.63
C ASP A 111 -7.03 15.61 5.88
N ASN A 112 -6.42 15.16 6.98
CA ASN A 112 -6.30 15.98 8.20
C ASN A 112 -5.14 16.99 8.14
N SER A 113 -4.07 16.66 7.40
CA SER A 113 -2.90 17.52 7.18
C SER A 113 -3.01 18.36 5.91
N ASP A 114 -3.87 17.98 4.98
CA ASP A 114 -4.07 18.71 3.72
C ASP A 114 -5.02 19.91 3.88
N ASP A 115 -4.53 21.11 3.54
CA ASP A 115 -5.36 22.33 3.48
C ASP A 115 -6.39 22.27 2.32
N PHE A 116 -6.14 21.44 1.30
CA PHE A 116 -6.99 21.27 0.12
C PHE A 116 -7.28 19.79 -0.23
N PRO A 117 -8.04 19.03 0.59
CA PRO A 117 -8.29 17.58 0.46
C PRO A 117 -9.10 17.13 -0.77
N THR A 118 -9.20 17.95 -1.81
CA THR A 118 -9.92 17.61 -3.05
C THR A 118 -9.17 18.09 -4.28
N ILE A 119 -7.97 18.65 -4.10
CA ILE A 119 -7.17 19.30 -5.12
C ILE A 119 -5.71 18.86 -4.98
N LYS A 120 -5.38 17.76 -5.66
CA LYS A 120 -4.05 17.13 -5.77
C LYS A 120 -2.86 18.04 -6.11
N LEU A 121 -3.11 19.28 -6.51
CA LEU A 121 -2.07 20.20 -6.98
C LEU A 121 -1.43 21.01 -5.85
N TYR A 122 -2.12 21.16 -4.72
CA TYR A 122 -1.66 22.01 -3.62
C TYR A 122 -1.98 21.40 -2.29
N GLN A 123 -0.96 21.25 -1.44
CA GLN A 123 -1.13 20.71 -0.08
C GLN A 123 -1.28 21.81 0.97
N SER A 124 -0.85 23.03 0.64
CA SER A 124 -0.95 24.17 1.56
C SER A 124 -1.18 25.51 0.87
N TYR A 125 -1.74 26.45 1.63
CA TYR A 125 -1.85 27.84 1.17
C TYR A 125 -0.50 28.46 0.79
N GLY A 126 0.60 27.99 1.40
CA GLY A 126 1.96 28.44 1.08
C GLY A 126 2.31 28.17 -0.38
N GLU A 127 1.96 26.99 -0.89
CA GLU A 127 2.23 26.60 -2.27
C GLU A 127 1.39 27.40 -3.26
N VAL A 128 0.11 27.62 -2.95
CA VAL A 128 -0.79 28.45 -3.76
C VAL A 128 -0.24 29.87 -3.88
N VAL A 129 0.21 30.45 -2.77
CA VAL A 129 0.79 31.80 -2.76
C VAL A 129 2.09 31.85 -3.55
N ILE A 130 2.97 30.86 -3.42
CA ILE A 130 4.22 30.79 -4.20
C ILE A 130 3.92 30.72 -5.70
N HIS A 131 3.00 29.85 -6.12
CA HIS A 131 2.60 29.73 -7.52
C HIS A 131 1.97 31.02 -8.04
N LEU A 132 1.09 31.65 -7.28
CA LEU A 132 0.50 32.93 -7.63
C LEU A 132 1.57 34.02 -7.82
N MET A 133 2.58 34.08 -6.94
CA MET A 133 3.69 35.02 -7.04
C MET A 133 4.53 34.78 -8.30
N ILE A 134 4.82 33.52 -8.63
CA ILE A 134 5.54 33.16 -9.87
C ILE A 134 4.76 33.61 -11.10
N VAL A 135 3.45 33.35 -11.15
CA VAL A 135 2.57 33.78 -12.25
C VAL A 135 2.58 35.31 -12.39
N ILE A 136 2.44 36.04 -11.28
CA ILE A 136 2.51 37.51 -11.28
C ILE A 136 3.86 38.02 -11.82
N VAL A 137 4.97 37.39 -11.42
CA VAL A 137 6.31 37.75 -11.91
C VAL A 137 6.46 37.47 -13.41
N ILE A 138 5.97 36.34 -13.91
CA ILE A 138 5.99 36.00 -15.34
C ILE A 138 5.22 37.05 -16.15
N PHE A 139 4.00 37.39 -15.73
CA PHE A 139 3.21 38.43 -16.39
C PHE A 139 3.91 39.79 -16.35
N ALA A 140 4.56 40.14 -15.24
CA ALA A 140 5.35 41.37 -15.13
C ALA A 140 6.53 41.40 -16.12
N VAL A 141 7.25 40.28 -16.28
CA VAL A 141 8.37 40.16 -17.23
C VAL A 141 7.89 40.25 -18.68
N ILE A 142 6.77 39.61 -19.02
CA ILE A 142 6.16 39.68 -20.36
C ILE A 142 5.74 41.12 -20.66
N ALA A 143 5.00 41.76 -19.74
CA ALA A 143 4.56 43.14 -19.89
C ALA A 143 5.73 44.12 -20.04
N PHE A 144 6.81 43.92 -19.28
CA PHE A 144 8.03 44.72 -19.39
C PHE A 144 8.73 44.52 -20.75
N SER A 145 8.80 43.28 -21.23
CA SER A 145 9.40 42.94 -22.52
C SER A 145 8.63 43.58 -23.69
N VAL A 146 7.29 43.52 -23.66
CA VAL A 146 6.44 44.19 -24.66
C VAL A 146 6.62 45.71 -24.61
N LYS A 147 6.67 46.30 -23.40
CA LYS A 147 6.88 47.74 -23.21
C LYS A 147 8.23 48.22 -23.72
N MET A 148 9.29 47.43 -23.61
CA MET A 148 10.61 47.76 -24.14
C MET A 148 10.75 47.52 -25.66
N GLY A 149 10.02 46.56 -26.23
CA GLY A 149 10.08 46.22 -27.66
C GLY A 149 9.45 47.25 -28.61
N PHE A 150 8.57 48.14 -28.13
CA PHE A 150 7.86 49.13 -28.97
C PHE A 150 8.36 50.59 -28.83
N GLY A 151 9.40 50.86 -28.03
CA GLY A 151 9.88 52.22 -27.74
C GLY A 151 10.84 52.85 -28.78
N GLY A 152 11.04 52.21 -29.93
CA GLY A 152 12.24 52.40 -30.74
C GLY A 152 12.09 52.94 -32.16
N ARG A 153 11.08 53.74 -32.52
CA ARG A 153 11.15 54.66 -33.69
C ARG A 153 10.36 55.94 -33.43
N LYS A 154 11.05 56.96 -32.92
CA LYS A 154 10.64 58.35 -33.14
C LYS A 154 11.12 58.73 -34.53
N GLU A 155 10.29 58.52 -35.56
CA GLU A 155 10.58 59.12 -36.86
C GLU A 155 10.54 60.63 -36.69
N ILE A 156 11.68 61.26 -36.91
CA ILE A 156 11.80 62.70 -37.09
C ILE A 156 11.15 62.97 -38.45
N PHE A 157 9.86 63.34 -38.44
CA PHE A 157 9.19 63.80 -39.66
C PHE A 157 9.65 65.23 -39.93
N GLU A 158 10.80 65.34 -40.59
CA GLU A 158 11.24 66.57 -41.23
C GLU A 158 10.37 66.73 -42.47
N ALA A 159 9.51 67.75 -42.45
CA ALA A 159 8.70 68.12 -43.60
C ALA A 159 9.62 68.64 -44.69
N ASP A 160 9.94 67.80 -45.68
CA ASP A 160 10.38 68.29 -46.98
C ASP A 160 9.29 68.01 -48.02
N ASP A 161 8.96 69.09 -48.70
CA ASP A 161 7.93 69.26 -49.71
C ASP A 161 8.46 68.72 -51.05
N ASN A 162 7.61 67.99 -51.77
CA ASN A 162 7.77 67.54 -53.15
C ASN A 162 8.92 66.57 -53.50
N THR A 163 8.62 65.27 -53.49
CA THR A 163 8.83 64.45 -54.71
C THR A 163 7.72 63.41 -54.85
N HIS A 164 6.91 63.56 -55.91
CA HIS A 164 6.11 62.49 -56.48
C HIS A 164 7.07 61.45 -57.06
N GLU A 165 7.05 60.20 -56.61
CA GLU A 165 7.27 59.07 -57.52
C GLU A 165 6.67 57.77 -57.00
N VAL A 166 6.22 56.99 -57.98
CA VAL A 166 5.19 55.96 -57.92
C VAL A 166 5.80 54.63 -57.48
N LEU A 167 5.07 53.83 -56.70
CA LEU A 167 5.27 52.37 -56.65
C LEU A 167 3.93 51.68 -56.86
N GLU A 168 3.81 51.09 -58.04
CA GLU A 168 2.71 50.24 -58.46
C GLU A 168 3.21 48.80 -58.45
N ILE A 169 2.63 47.91 -57.64
CA ILE A 169 2.41 46.49 -57.99
C ILE A 169 1.19 45.98 -57.21
N GLY A 170 0.12 45.54 -57.90
CA GLY A 170 -0.81 44.55 -57.32
C GLY A 170 -2.33 44.80 -57.39
N GLY A 171 -2.81 45.95 -57.86
CA GLY A 171 -4.11 46.05 -58.56
C GLY A 171 -5.41 45.68 -57.83
N VAL A 172 -5.61 46.04 -56.55
CA VAL A 172 -6.97 46.09 -55.96
C VAL A 172 -7.09 47.30 -55.02
N SER A 173 -7.99 48.22 -55.37
CA SER A 173 -8.44 49.30 -54.49
C SER A 173 -9.56 48.77 -53.59
N VAL A 174 -9.34 48.71 -52.28
CA VAL A 174 -10.41 48.45 -51.29
C VAL A 174 -10.56 49.69 -50.40
N PRO A 175 -11.76 50.29 -50.30
CA PRO A 175 -12.00 51.36 -49.34
C PRO A 175 -11.96 50.79 -47.90
N VAL A 176 -11.28 51.50 -47.00
CA VAL A 176 -11.32 51.25 -45.57
C VAL A 176 -12.72 51.61 -45.07
N SER A 177 -13.48 50.61 -44.63
CA SER A 177 -14.66 50.79 -43.79
C SER A 177 -14.25 50.62 -42.34
N ASP A 178 -14.55 51.62 -41.53
CA ASP A 178 -14.47 51.57 -40.07
C ASP A 178 -15.55 50.60 -39.55
N ASP A 179 -15.21 49.34 -39.32
CA ASP A 179 -15.96 48.43 -38.43
C ASP A 179 -15.17 47.11 -38.31
N ASP A 180 -14.50 46.92 -37.18
CA ASP A 180 -14.03 45.60 -36.72
C ASP A 180 -13.68 45.71 -35.21
N THR A 181 -14.71 45.75 -34.36
CA THR A 181 -14.58 45.54 -32.91
C THR A 181 -15.29 44.27 -32.42
N ASP A 182 -15.67 43.35 -33.31
CA ASP A 182 -16.48 42.16 -32.94
C ASP A 182 -15.71 40.83 -32.96
N PHE A 183 -14.38 40.84 -32.81
CA PHE A 183 -13.57 39.60 -32.88
C PHE A 183 -13.00 39.09 -31.55
N ILE A 184 -13.36 39.67 -30.40
CA ILE A 184 -12.82 39.24 -29.09
C ILE A 184 -13.87 38.53 -28.20
N ASP A 185 -15.16 38.57 -28.53
CA ASP A 185 -16.21 38.01 -27.65
C ASP A 185 -16.58 36.54 -27.94
N GLN A 186 -16.09 35.94 -29.02
CA GLN A 186 -16.46 34.55 -29.39
C GLN A 186 -15.55 33.46 -28.81
N SER A 187 -14.48 33.81 -28.10
CA SER A 187 -13.58 32.80 -27.52
C SER A 187 -13.92 32.41 -26.08
N PHE A 188 -14.79 33.15 -25.38
CA PHE A 188 -15.10 32.88 -23.96
C PHE A 188 -16.39 32.05 -23.78
N ASP A 189 -17.35 32.15 -24.71
CA ASP A 189 -18.62 31.42 -24.66
C ASP A 189 -18.54 29.94 -25.10
N SER A 190 -17.40 29.50 -25.64
CA SER A 190 -17.20 28.11 -26.07
C SER A 190 -16.55 27.23 -25.01
N ALA A 191 -15.86 27.82 -24.02
CA ALA A 191 -15.20 27.07 -22.93
C ALA A 191 -16.17 26.75 -21.77
N GLU A 192 -17.23 27.54 -21.57
CA GLU A 192 -18.19 27.32 -20.49
C GLU A 192 -19.29 26.29 -20.84
N ARG A 193 -19.33 25.82 -22.10
CA ARG A 193 -20.33 24.87 -22.59
C ARG A 193 -19.82 23.42 -22.58
N GLU A 194 -18.52 23.19 -22.43
CA GLU A 194 -17.92 21.85 -22.39
C GLU A 194 -17.77 21.29 -20.95
N ILE A 195 -17.93 22.14 -19.91
CA ILE A 195 -17.80 21.71 -18.50
C ILE A 195 -19.17 21.35 -17.87
N LYS A 196 -20.29 21.66 -18.54
CA LYS A 196 -21.65 21.38 -18.02
C LYS A 196 -22.24 20.04 -18.48
N ASP A 197 -21.69 19.41 -19.51
CA ASP A 197 -22.23 18.14 -20.04
C ASP A 197 -21.64 16.90 -19.34
N ASP A 198 -20.49 17.00 -18.65
CA ASP A 198 -19.87 15.86 -17.93
C ASP A 198 -20.40 15.68 -16.48
N LEU A 199 -21.29 16.55 -16.00
CA LEU A 199 -21.82 16.51 -14.62
C LEU A 199 -23.25 15.96 -14.49
N GLU A 200 -23.90 15.54 -15.59
CA GLU A 200 -25.23 14.91 -15.54
C GLU A 200 -25.24 13.37 -15.76
N GLU A 201 -24.09 12.73 -16.01
CA GLU A 201 -24.06 11.27 -16.27
C GLU A 201 -23.65 10.38 -15.07
N SER A 202 -23.43 10.94 -13.87
CA SER A 202 -23.13 10.13 -12.67
C SER A 202 -24.33 9.88 -11.74
N SER A 203 -25.53 10.31 -12.12
CA SER A 203 -26.73 9.97 -11.35
C SER A 203 -27.44 8.75 -11.95
N ILE A 204 -27.64 7.73 -11.10
CA ILE A 204 -28.54 6.56 -11.21
C ILE A 204 -27.80 5.23 -11.40
N ALA A 205 -27.60 4.51 -10.29
CA ALA A 205 -27.87 3.08 -10.24
C ALA A 205 -28.30 2.67 -8.82
N ASP A 206 -29.56 2.26 -8.74
CA ASP A 206 -30.27 1.79 -7.56
C ASP A 206 -29.77 0.44 -7.00
N ILE A 207 -30.08 0.27 -5.73
CA ILE A 207 -29.84 -0.85 -4.81
C ILE A 207 -30.53 -2.17 -5.25
N HIS A 208 -29.79 -3.30 -5.16
CA HIS A 208 -30.07 -4.76 -4.94
C HIS A 208 -31.52 -5.35 -4.93
N PRO A 209 -31.77 -6.70 -5.01
CA PRO A 209 -30.89 -7.87 -4.73
C PRO A 209 -31.02 -9.12 -5.67
N ALA A 210 -30.24 -10.15 -5.31
CA ALA A 210 -30.08 -11.51 -5.85
C ALA A 210 -31.32 -12.32 -6.25
N GLU A 211 -31.19 -13.21 -7.25
CA GLU A 211 -31.81 -14.53 -7.24
C GLU A 211 -30.94 -15.63 -7.92
N LYS A 212 -30.99 -16.77 -7.26
CA LYS A 212 -30.36 -18.08 -7.47
C LYS A 212 -31.15 -18.89 -8.50
N SER A 213 -30.50 -19.57 -9.46
CA SER A 213 -31.10 -20.75 -10.09
C SER A 213 -30.07 -21.75 -10.62
N VAL A 214 -30.08 -22.89 -9.95
CA VAL A 214 -29.52 -24.20 -10.30
C VAL A 214 -30.18 -24.74 -11.56
N THR A 215 -29.43 -25.38 -12.47
CA THR A 215 -29.88 -26.59 -13.19
C THR A 215 -28.70 -27.44 -13.66
N GLU A 216 -28.69 -28.70 -13.22
CA GLU A 216 -27.94 -29.86 -13.73
C GLU A 216 -28.28 -30.18 -15.20
N SER A 217 -27.34 -30.80 -15.94
CA SER A 217 -27.53 -32.15 -16.52
C SER A 217 -26.35 -32.60 -17.42
N GLU A 218 -25.72 -33.70 -17.01
CA GLU A 218 -25.39 -34.92 -17.76
C GLU A 218 -24.57 -34.89 -19.08
N ASP A 219 -23.39 -35.54 -18.97
CA ASP A 219 -22.90 -36.71 -19.74
C ASP A 219 -22.84 -36.65 -21.28
N ASP A 220 -21.62 -36.70 -21.83
CA ASP A 220 -21.23 -37.73 -22.79
C ASP A 220 -19.75 -37.55 -23.20
N THR A 221 -18.97 -38.62 -22.99
CA THR A 221 -17.65 -38.78 -23.63
C THR A 221 -17.84 -39.24 -25.09
N PRO A 222 -16.88 -38.93 -25.98
CA PRO A 222 -16.14 -40.06 -26.51
C PRO A 222 -14.63 -39.82 -26.76
N THR A 223 -13.95 -40.96 -26.70
CA THR A 223 -12.55 -41.32 -26.90
C THR A 223 -11.87 -40.87 -28.20
N SER A 224 -10.51 -40.96 -28.19
CA SER A 224 -9.54 -41.14 -29.30
C SER A 224 -8.68 -39.89 -29.55
N SER A 225 -7.36 -39.88 -29.70
CA SER A 225 -6.24 -40.84 -29.63
C SER A 225 -4.98 -40.07 -30.13
N LEU A 226 -3.78 -40.33 -29.58
CA LEU A 226 -2.44 -40.00 -30.13
C LEU A 226 -2.07 -38.49 -30.10
N ASP A 227 -0.92 -38.01 -29.62
CA ASP A 227 0.44 -38.55 -29.53
C ASP A 227 1.19 -38.00 -28.29
N GLU A 228 2.06 -38.82 -27.70
CA GLU A 228 3.01 -38.44 -26.65
C GLU A 228 4.20 -37.68 -27.26
N GLU A 229 4.37 -36.40 -26.92
CA GLU A 229 5.67 -35.71 -27.03
C GLU A 229 6.22 -35.49 -25.63
N ARG A 230 7.04 -36.44 -25.18
CA ARG A 230 7.81 -36.35 -23.94
C ARG A 230 8.92 -35.31 -24.12
N VAL A 231 8.81 -34.19 -23.42
CA VAL A 231 9.92 -33.26 -23.20
C VAL A 231 10.72 -33.77 -22.01
N ASP A 232 11.90 -34.34 -22.26
CA ASP A 232 12.85 -34.70 -21.22
C ASP A 232 13.45 -33.41 -20.63
N ILE A 233 12.88 -32.92 -19.51
CA ILE A 233 13.50 -31.88 -18.70
C ILE A 233 14.54 -32.57 -17.82
N ASP A 234 15.81 -32.34 -18.13
CA ASP A 234 16.97 -32.79 -17.34
C ASP A 234 16.98 -32.09 -15.98
N LEU A 235 16.32 -32.73 -15.00
CA LEU A 235 16.19 -32.31 -13.60
C LEU A 235 17.49 -32.47 -12.79
N GLY A 236 18.66 -32.43 -13.45
CA GLY A 236 19.98 -32.60 -12.85
C GLY A 236 20.83 -31.33 -12.73
N ALA A 237 20.36 -30.18 -13.25
CA ALA A 237 21.19 -28.97 -13.37
C ALA A 237 20.73 -27.74 -12.55
N LEU A 238 19.75 -27.89 -11.65
CA LEU A 238 19.22 -26.79 -10.82
C LEU A 238 19.54 -26.88 -9.33
N ILE A 239 20.42 -27.81 -8.91
CA ILE A 239 20.83 -27.94 -7.50
C ILE A 239 22.35 -27.86 -7.41
N GLU A 240 22.92 -26.67 -7.58
CA GLU A 240 24.25 -26.36 -7.03
C GLU A 240 24.49 -24.84 -6.92
N SER A 241 23.62 -24.14 -6.21
CA SER A 241 24.07 -22.95 -5.48
C SER A 241 23.98 -23.29 -4.00
N SER A 242 25.12 -23.59 -3.38
CA SER A 242 25.18 -23.67 -1.92
C SER A 242 24.53 -22.43 -1.32
N PRO A 243 23.68 -22.58 -0.30
CA PRO A 243 23.06 -21.44 0.35
C PRO A 243 24.14 -20.46 0.81
N PRO A 244 23.89 -19.13 0.73
CA PRO A 244 24.85 -18.14 1.19
C PRO A 244 25.25 -18.45 2.64
N PRO A 245 26.53 -18.30 3.01
CA PRO A 245 26.98 -18.60 4.36
C PRO A 245 26.21 -17.73 5.34
N VAL A 246 25.58 -18.38 6.33
CA VAL A 246 24.83 -17.71 7.39
C VAL A 246 25.76 -16.70 8.07
N PRO A 247 25.35 -15.43 8.21
CA PRO A 247 26.19 -14.42 8.84
C PRO A 247 26.45 -14.80 10.30
N LYS A 248 27.73 -14.79 10.65
CA LYS A 248 28.20 -15.13 11.99
C LYS A 248 27.85 -14.00 12.96
N ILE A 249 26.95 -14.25 13.91
CA ILE A 249 26.55 -13.29 14.93
C ILE A 249 27.57 -13.32 16.08
N GLU A 250 28.25 -12.21 16.31
CA GLU A 250 29.13 -12.05 17.47
C GLU A 250 28.35 -11.44 18.64
N VAL A 251 28.44 -12.07 19.81
CA VAL A 251 27.74 -11.60 21.01
C VAL A 251 28.36 -10.28 21.47
N PRO A 252 27.55 -9.20 21.60
CA PRO A 252 28.06 -7.90 22.03
C PRO A 252 28.65 -7.94 23.44
N ALA A 253 29.65 -7.08 23.70
CA ALA A 253 30.31 -7.00 25.01
C ALA A 253 29.39 -6.45 26.12
N ASP A 254 28.33 -5.76 25.74
CA ASP A 254 27.29 -5.16 26.58
C ASP A 254 26.06 -6.06 26.77
N ALA A 255 26.09 -7.30 26.26
CA ALA A 255 25.03 -8.27 26.49
C ALA A 255 24.80 -8.50 28.00
N GLN A 256 23.55 -8.37 28.43
CA GLN A 256 23.15 -8.53 29.83
C GLN A 256 22.97 -10.02 30.15
N ILE A 257 23.25 -10.43 31.38
CA ILE A 257 23.07 -11.83 31.81
C ILE A 257 21.80 -11.92 32.64
N ASN A 258 20.88 -12.79 32.24
CA ASN A 258 19.64 -13.04 33.00
C ASN A 258 19.86 -14.02 34.17
N GLU A 259 18.82 -14.27 34.96
CA GLU A 259 18.89 -15.16 36.13
C GLU A 259 19.22 -16.62 35.78
N HIS A 260 19.01 -17.01 34.52
CA HIS A 260 19.33 -18.33 33.97
C HIS A 260 20.77 -18.43 33.42
N GLY A 261 21.57 -17.35 33.53
CA GLY A 261 22.95 -17.31 33.06
C GLY A 261 23.09 -17.16 31.55
N GLN A 262 22.00 -16.84 30.84
CA GLN A 262 21.99 -16.62 29.40
C GLN A 262 22.36 -15.16 29.12
N LYS A 263 23.13 -14.93 28.05
CA LYS A 263 23.43 -13.58 27.57
C LYS A 263 22.30 -13.12 26.66
N VAL A 264 21.73 -11.96 26.95
CA VAL A 264 20.61 -11.37 26.21
C VAL A 264 21.05 -10.02 25.65
N TRP A 265 20.76 -9.76 24.38
CA TRP A 265 21.01 -8.46 23.76
C TRP A 265 19.96 -8.15 22.70
N ARG A 266 19.89 -6.88 22.29
CA ARG A 266 19.08 -6.41 21.17
C ARG A 266 20.01 -5.88 20.09
N ASP A 267 19.75 -6.21 18.83
CA ASP A 267 20.55 -5.71 17.71
C ASP A 267 20.06 -4.33 17.23
N LYS A 268 20.75 -3.79 16.22
CA LYS A 268 20.45 -2.48 15.61
C LYS A 268 19.12 -2.46 14.84
N ASP A 269 18.61 -3.64 14.47
CA ASP A 269 17.39 -3.83 13.70
C ASP A 269 16.21 -4.16 14.64
N GLY A 270 16.42 -4.07 15.97
CA GLY A 270 15.38 -4.25 16.99
C GLY A 270 15.18 -5.68 17.46
N ASN A 271 15.82 -6.68 16.83
CA ASN A 271 15.64 -8.09 17.17
C ASN A 271 16.28 -8.42 18.52
N VAL A 272 15.63 -9.29 19.28
CA VAL A 272 16.11 -9.77 20.58
C VAL A 272 16.78 -11.12 20.41
N TRP A 273 17.96 -11.27 21.00
CA TRP A 273 18.80 -12.45 20.89
C TRP A 273 19.19 -12.97 22.27
N VAL A 274 19.30 -14.30 22.37
CA VAL A 274 19.77 -14.98 23.58
C VAL A 274 20.88 -15.97 23.21
N GLN A 275 21.95 -15.99 24.00
CA GLN A 275 22.97 -17.05 23.94
C GLN A 275 22.91 -17.89 25.22
N ASN A 276 22.72 -19.18 25.03
CA ASN A 276 22.76 -20.17 26.10
C ASN A 276 24.20 -20.43 26.58
N PRO A 277 24.39 -20.93 27.81
CA PRO A 277 25.72 -21.27 28.33
C PRO A 277 26.50 -22.31 27.50
N ASP A 278 25.81 -23.11 26.70
CA ASP A 278 26.41 -24.09 25.78
C ASP A 278 26.94 -23.44 24.48
N GLY A 279 26.66 -22.14 24.27
CA GLY A 279 27.07 -21.37 23.11
C GLY A 279 26.03 -21.30 21.99
N SER A 280 24.92 -22.03 22.08
CA SER A 280 23.81 -21.93 21.13
C SER A 280 23.15 -20.55 21.20
N ILE A 281 22.71 -20.04 20.05
CA ILE A 281 22.06 -18.74 19.92
C ILE A 281 20.61 -18.96 19.53
N LEU A 282 19.73 -18.21 20.16
CA LEU A 282 18.30 -18.16 19.89
C LEU A 282 17.94 -16.73 19.47
N LYS A 283 17.07 -16.61 18.47
CA LYS A 283 16.43 -15.35 18.09
C LYS A 283 15.01 -15.35 18.65
N HIS A 284 14.58 -14.25 19.25
CA HIS A 284 13.17 -14.08 19.58
C HIS A 284 12.41 -13.88 18.27
N ASN A 285 11.43 -14.74 18.05
CA ASN A 285 10.49 -14.58 16.97
C ASN A 285 9.35 -13.71 17.48
N VAL A 286 9.10 -12.59 16.81
CA VAL A 286 8.07 -11.65 17.23
C VAL A 286 6.69 -12.17 16.83
N LEU A 287 6.59 -12.88 15.69
CA LEU A 287 5.36 -13.47 15.17
C LEU A 287 4.86 -14.59 16.08
N THR A 288 5.74 -15.54 16.44
CA THR A 288 5.33 -16.70 17.26
C THR A 288 5.47 -16.50 18.77
N GLY A 289 6.02 -15.35 19.21
CA GLY A 289 6.43 -15.13 20.62
C GLY A 289 7.49 -16.12 21.15
N GLY A 290 8.02 -16.98 20.26
CA GLY A 290 8.91 -18.09 20.57
C GLY A 290 10.39 -17.76 20.44
N TRP A 291 11.22 -18.77 20.67
CA TRP A 291 12.68 -18.68 20.52
C TRP A 291 13.17 -19.64 19.43
N ASP A 292 13.57 -19.08 18.29
CA ASP A 292 14.08 -19.85 17.16
C ASP A 292 15.58 -20.11 17.30
N SER A 293 15.98 -21.37 17.10
CA SER A 293 17.40 -21.72 17.10
C SER A 293 18.12 -21.14 15.90
N TYR A 294 19.16 -20.36 16.15
CA TYR A 294 20.02 -19.77 15.13
C TYR A 294 21.33 -20.54 15.02
N SER A 295 21.47 -21.34 13.96
CA SER A 295 22.72 -22.04 13.64
C SER A 295 23.56 -21.19 12.69
N GLN A 296 24.75 -20.80 13.16
CA GLN A 296 25.79 -20.14 12.34
C GLN A 296 26.56 -21.11 11.45
#